data_AF-A0A9C7SJ04-F1
#
_entry.id   AF-A0A9C7SJ04-F1
#
_cell.length_a   1.000
_cell.length_b   1.000
_cell.length_c   1.000
_cell.angle_alpha   90.00
_cell.angle_beta   90.00
_cell.angle_gamma   90.00
#
_symmetry.space_group_name_H-M   'P 1'
#
loop_
_entity.id
_entity.type
_entity.pdbx_description
1 polymer ?
#
loop_
_entity_poly.entity_id
_entity_poly.type
_entity_poly.pdbx_seq_one_letter_code
_entity_poly.pdbx_strand_id
1 'polypeptide(L)'
;MQTSTVFLTLIILTVISFVLGYRRSQAVAAGHGGIKSLHSLPRYYGYMTALWAGLPALFILLLWMGLEHRVVYDMVLASLPKSVQSMQESQLGLYYNQIVSFAAGNIDSSQLNADQIGAASYLNSLLSSSRMIKIALVFVIVVLGAGIAIQKIRPSFRARNNVESIFKWVLFACSFVAVLTTAGIVLSVLFEAVRF
;
A
#
# COMPACT_ATOMS: atom_id res chain seq x y z
N MET A 1 -9.77 -9.44 8.70
CA MET A 1 -9.64 -9.25 7.24
C MET A 1 -8.17 -9.29 6.93
N GLN A 2 -7.78 -10.30 6.17
CA GLN A 2 -6.42 -10.44 5.69
C GLN A 2 -6.07 -9.22 4.83
N THR A 3 -4.82 -8.77 4.90
CA THR A 3 -4.22 -7.82 3.96
C THR A 3 -4.61 -8.14 2.51
N SER A 4 -4.72 -9.44 2.18
CA SER A 4 -5.22 -9.98 0.92
C SER A 4 -6.55 -9.35 0.44
N THR A 5 -7.51 -9.09 1.34
CA THR A 5 -8.80 -8.48 0.97
C THR A 5 -8.63 -7.05 0.47
N VAL A 6 -7.75 -6.27 1.10
CA VAL A 6 -7.48 -4.87 0.68
C VAL A 6 -6.79 -4.85 -0.69
N PHE A 7 -5.84 -5.75 -0.91
CA PHE A 7 -5.20 -5.93 -2.23
C PHE A 7 -6.20 -6.33 -3.31
N LEU A 8 -7.10 -7.28 -3.03
CA LEU A 8 -8.16 -7.66 -3.98
C LEU A 8 -9.07 -6.47 -4.31
N THR A 9 -9.44 -5.68 -3.30
CA THR A 9 -10.29 -4.49 -3.48
C THR A 9 -9.58 -3.45 -4.36
N LEU A 10 -8.28 -3.21 -4.11
CA LEU A 10 -7.45 -2.33 -4.94
C LEU A 10 -7.40 -2.79 -6.40
N ILE A 11 -7.20 -4.10 -6.65
CA ILE A 11 -7.18 -4.67 -8.00
C ILE A 11 -8.53 -4.44 -8.68
N ILE A 12 -9.64 -4.75 -8.01
CA ILE A 12 -11.00 -4.56 -8.54
C ILE A 12 -11.24 -3.09 -8.89
N LEU A 13 -10.92 -2.16 -7.97
CA LEU A 13 -11.08 -0.72 -8.21
C LEU A 13 -10.20 -0.20 -9.35
N THR A 14 -9.01 -0.77 -9.52
CA THR A 14 -8.10 -0.44 -10.64
C THR A 14 -8.69 -0.92 -11.97
N VAL A 15 -9.28 -2.11 -12.01
CA VAL A 15 -9.98 -2.63 -13.20
C VAL A 15 -11.22 -1.80 -13.51
N ILE A 16 -12.00 -1.41 -12.50
CA ILE A 16 -13.14 -0.50 -12.69
C ILE A 16 -12.66 0.83 -13.27
N SER A 17 -11.56 1.39 -12.77
CA SER A 17 -10.96 2.63 -13.27
C SER A 17 -10.54 2.51 -14.74
N PHE A 18 -9.99 1.36 -15.16
CA PHE A 18 -9.70 1.06 -16.56
C PHE A 18 -10.96 1.15 -17.43
N VAL A 19 -12.02 0.45 -17.02
CA VAL A 19 -13.29 0.39 -17.77
C VAL A 19 -13.93 1.77 -17.89
N LEU A 20 -13.90 2.57 -16.81
CA LEU A 20 -14.41 3.94 -16.80
C LEU A 20 -13.61 4.85 -17.75
N GLY A 21 -12.28 4.80 -17.71
CA GLY A 21 -11.43 5.56 -18.62
C GLY A 21 -11.64 5.17 -20.09
N TYR A 22 -11.76 3.87 -20.36
CA TYR A 22 -12.05 3.33 -21.67
C TYR A 22 -13.41 3.82 -22.20
N ARG A 23 -14.49 3.66 -21.41
CA ARG A 23 -15.84 4.10 -21.78
C ARG A 23 -15.92 5.61 -21.99
N ARG A 24 -15.28 6.40 -21.12
CA ARG A 24 -15.24 7.86 -21.26
C ARG A 24 -14.56 8.27 -22.56
N SER A 25 -13.44 7.63 -22.92
CA SER A 25 -12.75 7.96 -24.16
C SER A 25 -13.61 7.71 -25.40
N GLN A 26 -14.40 6.63 -25.43
CA GLN A 26 -15.34 6.37 -26.53
C GLN A 26 -16.47 7.41 -26.60
N ALA A 27 -17.03 7.79 -25.45
CA ALA A 27 -18.07 8.83 -25.38
C ALA A 27 -17.55 10.19 -25.88
N VAL A 28 -16.32 10.56 -25.52
CA VAL A 28 -15.66 11.79 -26.01
C VAL A 28 -15.41 11.70 -27.52
N ALA A 29 -14.98 10.54 -28.01
CA ALA A 29 -14.74 10.31 -29.44
C ALA A 29 -16.03 10.45 -30.27
N ALA A 30 -17.15 9.89 -29.78
CA ALA A 30 -18.44 9.93 -30.47
C ALA A 30 -18.90 11.37 -30.73
N GLY A 31 -18.62 12.31 -29.81
CA GLY A 31 -18.97 13.72 -29.96
C GLY A 31 -18.05 14.55 -30.87
N HIS A 32 -16.90 14.02 -31.32
CA HIS A 32 -15.86 14.79 -32.03
C HIS A 32 -15.45 14.18 -33.39
N GLY A 33 -16.30 13.33 -33.99
CA GLY A 33 -16.00 12.68 -35.28
C GLY A 33 -15.52 11.23 -35.18
N GLY A 34 -15.81 10.56 -34.06
CA GLY A 34 -15.52 9.16 -33.81
C GLY A 34 -14.08 8.92 -33.33
N ILE A 35 -13.66 7.65 -33.30
CA ILE A 35 -12.37 7.21 -32.73
C ILE A 35 -11.16 7.86 -33.42
N LYS A 36 -11.30 8.24 -34.70
CA LYS A 36 -10.23 8.92 -35.48
C LYS A 36 -9.89 10.32 -34.96
N SER A 37 -10.80 10.96 -34.23
CA SER A 37 -10.57 12.28 -33.62
C SER A 37 -9.65 12.25 -32.40
N LEU A 38 -9.46 11.07 -31.79
CA LEU A 38 -8.55 10.89 -30.66
C LEU A 38 -7.13 10.68 -31.16
N HIS A 39 -6.17 11.37 -30.54
CA HIS A 39 -4.75 11.14 -30.83
C HIS A 39 -4.25 9.74 -30.38
N SER A 40 -4.89 9.13 -29.38
CA SER A 40 -4.50 7.81 -28.84
C SER A 40 -5.68 6.85 -28.90
N LEU A 41 -5.41 5.55 -29.05
CA LEU A 41 -6.48 4.55 -29.02
C LEU A 41 -7.19 4.57 -27.65
N PRO A 42 -8.51 4.35 -27.60
CA PRO A 42 -9.30 4.29 -26.37
C PRO A 42 -8.69 3.42 -25.25
N ARG A 43 -8.01 2.33 -25.61
CA ARG A 43 -7.32 1.45 -24.65
C ARG A 43 -6.24 2.16 -23.85
N TYR A 44 -5.48 3.09 -24.45
CA TYR A 44 -4.44 3.84 -23.74
C TYR A 44 -5.03 4.78 -22.68
N TYR A 45 -6.22 5.32 -22.89
CA TYR A 45 -6.92 6.09 -21.86
C TYR A 45 -7.37 5.19 -20.70
N GLY A 46 -7.83 3.98 -20.98
CA GLY A 46 -8.08 2.98 -19.94
C GLY A 46 -6.84 2.66 -19.13
N TYR A 47 -5.71 2.36 -19.78
CA TYR A 47 -4.44 2.09 -19.09
C TYR A 47 -3.97 3.28 -18.26
N MET A 48 -4.05 4.50 -18.79
CA MET A 48 -3.70 5.71 -18.06
C MET A 48 -4.55 5.86 -16.80
N THR A 49 -5.88 5.74 -16.89
CA THR A 49 -6.78 5.87 -15.73
C THR A 49 -6.53 4.78 -14.70
N ALA A 50 -6.27 3.54 -15.14
CA ALA A 50 -5.90 2.45 -14.25
C ALA A 50 -4.59 2.72 -13.52
N LEU A 51 -3.55 3.19 -14.22
CA LEU A 51 -2.25 3.48 -13.61
C LEU A 51 -2.31 4.67 -12.64
N TRP A 52 -3.04 5.73 -12.99
CA TRP A 52 -3.25 6.90 -12.12
C TRP A 52 -4.08 6.58 -10.87
N ALA A 53 -4.99 5.60 -10.93
CA ALA A 53 -5.73 5.13 -9.77
C ALA A 53 -4.92 4.12 -8.93
N GLY A 54 -4.33 3.13 -9.60
CA GLY A 54 -3.71 1.97 -8.97
C GLY A 54 -2.33 2.26 -8.38
N LEU A 55 -1.43 2.93 -9.11
CA LEU A 55 -0.05 3.15 -8.62
C LEU A 55 0.02 4.01 -7.36
N PRO A 56 -0.65 5.18 -7.27
CA PRO A 56 -0.61 5.98 -6.06
C PRO A 56 -1.25 5.26 -4.86
N ALA A 57 -2.36 4.55 -5.10
CA ALA A 57 -3.04 3.78 -4.05
C ALA A 57 -2.18 2.61 -3.57
N LEU A 58 -1.50 1.90 -4.46
CA LEU A 58 -0.53 0.85 -4.13
C LEU A 58 0.63 1.42 -3.31
N PHE A 59 1.22 2.53 -3.75
CA PHE A 59 2.34 3.15 -3.07
C PHE A 59 1.98 3.55 -1.63
N ILE A 60 0.84 4.22 -1.44
CA ILE A 60 0.39 4.63 -0.11
C ILE A 60 0.03 3.42 0.75
N LEU A 61 -0.59 2.38 0.18
CA LEU A 61 -0.86 1.13 0.89
C LEU A 61 0.43 0.48 1.41
N LEU A 62 1.45 0.38 0.56
CA LEU A 62 2.76 -0.17 0.94
C LEU A 62 3.43 0.67 2.04
N LEU A 63 3.37 2.00 1.91
CA LEU A 63 3.90 2.92 2.92
C LEU A 63 3.17 2.75 4.25
N TRP A 64 1.84 2.65 4.24
CA TRP A 64 1.05 2.40 5.45
C TRP A 64 1.37 1.03 6.05
N MET A 65 1.53 -0.03 5.25
CA MET A 65 1.90 -1.36 5.75
C MET A 65 3.26 -1.36 6.46
N GLY A 66 4.22 -0.58 5.99
CA GLY A 66 5.52 -0.42 6.66
C GLY A 66 5.42 0.36 7.98
N LEU A 67 4.57 1.38 8.04
CA LEU A 67 4.42 2.23 9.23
C LEU A 67 3.45 1.66 10.27
N GLU A 68 2.46 0.87 9.86
CA GLU A 68 1.39 0.37 10.72
C GLU A 68 1.94 -0.39 11.92
N HIS A 69 2.91 -1.28 11.71
CA HIS A 69 3.46 -2.08 12.79
C HIS A 69 4.07 -1.20 13.88
N ARG A 70 4.78 -0.14 13.48
CA ARG A 70 5.38 0.82 14.40
C ARG A 70 4.33 1.65 15.13
N VAL A 71 3.35 2.18 14.41
CA VAL A 71 2.29 3.01 14.99
C VAL A 71 1.46 2.20 16.01
N VAL A 72 1.09 0.97 15.68
CA VAL A 72 0.34 0.09 16.59
C VAL A 72 1.17 -0.27 17.81
N TYR A 73 2.46 -0.59 17.64
CA TYR A 73 3.38 -0.86 18.76
C TYR A 73 3.46 0.32 19.72
N ASP A 74 3.69 1.54 19.21
CA ASP A 74 3.81 2.76 20.03
C ASP A 74 2.50 3.07 20.76
N MET A 75 1.34 2.88 20.11
CA MET A 75 0.02 3.07 20.74
C MET A 75 -0.25 2.05 21.85
N VAL A 76 0.11 0.79 21.65
CA VAL A 76 -0.07 -0.26 22.67
C VAL A 76 0.88 0.00 23.85
N LEU A 77 2.15 0.32 23.61
CA LEU A 77 3.08 0.68 24.70
C LEU A 77 2.60 1.88 25.50
N ALA A 78 2.08 2.92 24.84
CA ALA A 78 1.54 4.10 25.50
C ALA A 78 0.33 3.78 26.41
N SER A 79 -0.41 2.71 26.11
CA SER A 79 -1.52 2.23 26.93
C SER A 79 -1.09 1.40 28.15
N LEU A 80 0.16 0.93 28.19
CA LEU A 80 0.67 0.10 29.29
C LEU A 80 1.07 0.94 30.52
N PRO A 81 1.02 0.36 31.74
CA PRO A 81 1.50 1.03 32.94
C PRO A 81 2.98 1.43 32.86
N LYS A 82 3.35 2.53 33.51
CA LYS A 82 4.74 3.03 33.55
C LYS A 82 5.74 1.99 34.09
N SER A 83 5.30 1.08 34.96
CA SER A 83 6.11 -0.03 35.48
C SER A 83 6.55 -1.02 34.41
N VAL A 84 5.71 -1.23 33.39
CA VAL A 84 6.02 -2.08 32.23
C VAL A 84 6.89 -1.30 31.25
N GLN A 85 6.59 -0.03 31.00
CA GLN A 85 7.37 0.83 30.09
C GLN A 85 8.84 1.00 30.53
N SER A 86 9.13 0.91 31.83
CA SER A 86 10.50 0.99 32.37
C SER A 86 11.29 -0.32 32.31
N MET A 87 10.70 -1.41 31.80
CA MET A 87 11.40 -2.69 31.67
C MET A 87 12.50 -2.65 30.61
N GLN A 88 13.43 -3.60 30.69
CA GLN A 88 14.52 -3.73 29.71
C GLN A 88 13.96 -4.10 28.33
N GLU A 89 14.57 -3.62 27.23
CA GLU A 89 14.04 -3.80 25.85
C GLU A 89 13.73 -5.27 25.50
N SER A 90 14.57 -6.20 25.94
CA SER A 90 14.38 -7.64 25.73
C SER A 90 13.12 -8.18 26.43
N GLN A 91 12.85 -7.71 27.66
CA GLN A 91 11.67 -8.09 28.43
C GLN A 91 10.40 -7.44 27.87
N LEU A 92 10.50 -6.17 27.43
CA LEU A 92 9.42 -5.46 26.74
C LEU A 92 9.00 -6.15 25.45
N GLY A 93 9.97 -6.60 24.64
CA GLY A 93 9.70 -7.33 23.41
C GLY A 93 8.97 -8.64 23.66
N LEU A 94 9.40 -9.41 24.67
CA LEU A 94 8.71 -10.64 25.08
C LEU A 94 7.29 -10.36 25.60
N TYR A 95 7.13 -9.34 26.44
CA TYR A 95 5.84 -8.94 26.98
C TYR A 95 4.85 -8.54 25.87
N TYR A 96 5.30 -7.72 24.90
CA TYR A 96 4.50 -7.36 23.73
C TYR A 96 4.16 -8.58 22.87
N ASN A 97 5.11 -9.49 22.63
CA ASN A 97 4.85 -10.70 21.86
C ASN A 97 3.81 -11.60 22.54
N GLN A 98 3.77 -11.69 23.87
CA GLN A 98 2.73 -12.41 24.60
C GLN A 98 1.34 -11.76 24.38
N ILE A 99 1.25 -10.42 24.41
CA ILE A 99 0.01 -9.68 24.10
C ILE A 99 -0.46 -10.00 22.68
N VAL A 100 0.43 -9.92 21.69
CA VAL A 100 0.10 -10.23 20.29
C VAL A 100 -0.34 -11.69 20.13
N SER A 101 0.35 -12.61 20.80
CA SER A 101 0.07 -14.05 20.73
C SER A 101 -1.28 -14.40 21.36
N PHE A 102 -1.63 -13.77 22.47
CA PHE A 102 -2.96 -13.88 23.08
C PHE A 102 -4.05 -13.26 22.20
N ALA A 103 -3.80 -12.06 21.65
CA ALA A 103 -4.73 -11.41 20.73
C ALA A 103 -4.99 -12.25 19.46
N ALA A 104 -3.99 -13.03 19.03
CA ALA A 104 -4.10 -13.99 17.94
C ALA A 104 -4.80 -15.31 18.32
N GLY A 105 -5.08 -15.54 19.61
CA GLY A 105 -5.73 -16.75 20.12
C GLY A 105 -4.77 -17.94 20.33
N ASN A 106 -3.46 -17.70 20.40
CA ASN A 106 -2.45 -18.76 20.53
C ASN A 106 -2.08 -19.08 22.00
N ILE A 107 -2.53 -18.28 22.97
CA ILE A 107 -2.20 -18.41 24.40
C ILE A 107 -3.50 -18.30 25.20
N ASP A 108 -3.60 -19.03 26.31
CA ASP A 108 -4.71 -18.96 27.25
C ASP A 108 -4.59 -17.77 28.21
N SER A 109 -5.74 -17.24 28.66
CA SER A 109 -5.78 -16.10 29.60
C SER A 109 -5.19 -16.41 30.97
N SER A 110 -5.00 -17.69 31.32
CA SER A 110 -4.42 -18.15 32.59
C SER A 110 -2.93 -17.86 32.73
N GLN A 111 -2.23 -17.62 31.62
CA GLN A 111 -0.78 -17.35 31.60
C GLN A 111 -0.45 -15.86 31.61
N LEU A 112 -1.47 -14.99 31.69
CA LEU A 112 -1.35 -13.56 31.44
C LEU A 112 -1.88 -12.73 32.59
N ASN A 113 -1.26 -11.58 32.80
CA ASN A 113 -1.71 -10.58 33.76
C ASN A 113 -2.94 -9.82 33.23
N ALA A 114 -3.76 -9.27 34.12
CA ALA A 114 -4.93 -8.46 33.76
C ALA A 114 -4.58 -7.31 32.78
N ASP A 115 -3.40 -6.71 32.96
CA ASP A 115 -2.89 -5.65 32.08
C ASP A 115 -2.62 -6.14 30.65
N GLN A 116 -2.13 -7.38 30.48
CA GLN A 116 -1.87 -7.98 29.17
C GLN A 116 -3.16 -8.30 28.43
N ILE A 117 -4.18 -8.77 29.15
CA ILE A 117 -5.51 -9.05 28.60
C ILE A 117 -6.17 -7.74 28.15
N GLY A 118 -6.08 -6.69 28.98
CA GLY A 118 -6.54 -5.35 28.63
C GLY A 118 -5.85 -4.80 27.38
N ALA A 119 -4.52 -4.87 27.33
CA ALA A 119 -3.73 -4.44 26.17
C ALA A 119 -4.04 -5.23 24.90
N ALA A 120 -4.31 -6.54 25.01
CA ALA A 120 -4.69 -7.37 23.87
C ALA A 120 -6.07 -7.00 23.30
N SER A 121 -7.03 -6.68 24.16
CA SER A 121 -8.34 -6.19 23.72
C SER A 121 -8.23 -4.84 23.00
N TYR A 122 -7.38 -3.94 23.53
CA TYR A 122 -7.07 -2.67 22.90
C TYR A 122 -6.38 -2.86 21.54
N LEU A 123 -5.39 -3.76 21.45
CA LEU A 123 -4.73 -4.12 20.21
C LEU A 123 -5.74 -4.62 19.17
N ASN A 124 -6.68 -5.48 19.55
CA ASN A 124 -7.74 -5.96 18.65
C ASN A 124 -8.64 -4.82 18.16
N SER A 125 -8.95 -3.84 19.02
CA SER A 125 -9.71 -2.64 18.62
C SER A 125 -8.93 -1.75 17.63
N LEU A 126 -7.61 -1.61 17.83
CA LEU A 126 -6.72 -0.88 16.92
C LEU A 126 -6.61 -1.59 15.57
N LEU A 127 -6.43 -2.90 15.56
CA LEU A 127 -6.38 -3.68 14.31
C LEU A 127 -7.71 -3.64 13.54
N SER A 128 -8.84 -3.62 14.24
CA SER A 128 -10.16 -3.45 13.63
C SER A 128 -10.33 -2.05 13.02
N SER A 129 -9.90 -1.01 13.73
CA SER A 129 -9.96 0.38 13.25
C SER A 129 -9.01 0.60 12.07
N SER A 130 -7.77 0.11 12.16
CA SER A 130 -6.75 0.15 11.09
C SER A 130 -7.28 -0.48 9.80
N ARG A 131 -8.04 -1.57 9.90
CA ARG A 131 -8.65 -2.23 8.73
C ARG A 131 -9.62 -1.31 7.99
N MET A 132 -10.52 -0.63 8.70
CA MET A 132 -11.49 0.29 8.08
C MET A 132 -10.77 1.50 7.48
N ILE A 133 -9.76 2.02 8.18
CA ILE A 133 -8.91 3.12 7.72
C ILE A 133 -8.21 2.75 6.41
N LYS A 134 -7.60 1.56 6.30
CA LYS A 134 -6.94 1.11 5.07
C LYS A 134 -7.87 1.07 3.86
N ILE A 135 -9.07 0.52 4.04
CA ILE A 135 -10.06 0.42 2.96
C ILE A 135 -10.50 1.82 2.53
N ALA A 136 -10.83 2.68 3.49
CA ALA A 136 -11.23 4.06 3.22
C ALA A 136 -10.11 4.84 2.51
N LEU A 137 -8.87 4.71 2.98
CA LEU A 137 -7.68 5.34 2.41
C LEU A 137 -7.48 4.92 0.95
N VAL A 138 -7.46 3.61 0.68
CA VAL A 138 -7.31 3.07 -0.69
C VAL A 138 -8.44 3.56 -1.57
N PHE A 139 -9.68 3.50 -1.10
CA PHE A 139 -10.85 3.93 -1.86
C PHE A 139 -10.76 5.41 -2.25
N VAL A 140 -10.43 6.30 -1.31
CA VAL A 140 -10.29 7.74 -1.56
C VAL A 140 -9.20 8.01 -2.60
N ILE A 141 -8.04 7.36 -2.49
CA ILE A 141 -6.92 7.59 -3.41
C ILE A 141 -7.27 7.09 -4.82
N VAL A 142 -7.91 5.92 -4.94
CA VAL A 142 -8.34 5.40 -6.24
C VAL A 142 -9.37 6.34 -6.87
N VAL A 143 -10.37 6.78 -6.12
CA VAL A 143 -11.40 7.70 -6.64
C VAL A 143 -10.78 9.02 -7.10
N LEU A 144 -9.87 9.60 -6.33
CA LEU A 144 -9.15 10.82 -6.71
C LEU A 144 -8.28 10.60 -7.95
N GLY A 145 -7.47 9.53 -7.98
CA GLY A 145 -6.58 9.21 -9.09
C GLY A 145 -7.35 8.95 -10.39
N ALA A 146 -8.43 8.15 -10.31
CA ALA A 146 -9.32 7.89 -11.43
C ALA A 146 -10.04 9.18 -11.88
N GLY A 147 -10.55 9.97 -10.94
CA GLY A 147 -11.23 11.24 -11.21
C GLY A 147 -10.35 12.22 -11.96
N ILE A 148 -9.12 12.44 -11.50
CA ILE A 148 -8.14 13.33 -12.15
C ILE A 148 -7.79 12.80 -13.55
N ALA A 149 -7.58 11.49 -13.71
CA ALA A 149 -7.27 10.90 -15.00
C ALA A 149 -8.43 11.02 -16.00
N ILE A 150 -9.67 10.79 -15.56
CA ILE A 150 -10.89 10.92 -16.37
C ILE A 150 -11.11 12.37 -16.82
N GLN A 151 -10.86 13.35 -15.94
CA GLN A 151 -10.96 14.78 -16.27
C GLN A 151 -9.94 15.23 -17.33
N LYS A 152 -8.80 14.54 -17.45
CA LYS A 152 -7.77 14.81 -18.46
C LYS A 152 -8.09 14.23 -19.84
N ILE A 153 -9.11 13.37 -19.97
CA ILE A 153 -9.49 12.75 -21.24
C ILE A 153 -10.09 13.81 -22.17
N ARG A 154 -9.29 14.25 -23.14
CA ARG A 154 -9.65 15.20 -24.21
C ARG A 154 -9.14 14.69 -25.55
N PRO A 155 -9.74 15.05 -26.70
CA PRO A 155 -9.34 14.55 -28.02
C PRO A 155 -7.85 14.77 -28.34
N SER A 156 -7.30 15.92 -27.95
CA SER A 156 -5.90 16.30 -28.16
C SER A 156 -4.90 15.66 -27.19
N PHE A 157 -5.38 14.94 -26.16
CA PHE A 157 -4.51 14.39 -25.13
C PHE A 157 -3.73 13.17 -25.63
N ARG A 158 -2.44 13.10 -25.28
CA ARG A 158 -1.54 12.00 -25.67
C ARG A 158 -1.43 10.96 -24.57
N ALA A 159 -2.46 10.13 -24.41
CA ALA A 159 -2.52 9.09 -23.38
C ALA A 159 -1.37 8.08 -23.47
N ARG A 160 -0.94 7.74 -24.69
CA ARG A 160 0.20 6.85 -24.92
C ARG A 160 1.49 7.35 -24.25
N ASN A 161 1.84 8.62 -24.44
CA ASN A 161 3.07 9.19 -23.88
C ASN A 161 3.07 9.16 -22.35
N ASN A 162 1.89 9.37 -21.73
CA ASN A 162 1.75 9.31 -20.27
C ASN A 162 2.01 7.88 -19.76
N VAL A 163 1.36 6.88 -20.37
CA VAL A 163 1.55 5.47 -20.03
C VAL A 163 3.01 5.04 -20.23
N GLU A 164 3.62 5.37 -21.37
CA GLU A 164 5.03 5.05 -21.64
C GLU A 164 5.97 5.70 -20.62
N SER A 165 5.72 6.94 -20.21
CA SER A 165 6.51 7.62 -19.17
C SER A 165 6.44 6.88 -17.83
N ILE A 166 5.25 6.42 -17.43
CA ILE A 166 5.06 5.63 -16.21
C ILE A 166 5.88 4.33 -16.29
N PHE A 167 5.77 3.58 -17.40
CA PHE A 167 6.55 2.36 -17.57
C PHE A 167 8.07 2.61 -17.55
N LYS A 168 8.54 3.69 -18.18
CA LYS A 168 9.97 4.07 -18.15
C LYS A 168 10.47 4.31 -16.73
N TRP A 169 9.69 5.04 -15.91
CA TRP A 169 10.04 5.26 -14.51
C TRP A 169 10.03 3.98 -13.67
N VAL A 170 9.05 3.11 -13.87
CA VAL A 170 8.99 1.81 -13.18
C VAL A 170 10.19 0.93 -13.54
N LEU A 171 10.51 0.82 -14.84
CA LEU A 171 11.66 0.05 -15.31
C LEU A 171 12.99 0.63 -14.83
N PHE A 172 13.12 1.96 -14.82
CA PHE A 172 14.29 2.64 -14.28
C PHE A 172 14.48 2.36 -12.79
N ALA A 173 13.43 2.50 -11.98
CA ALA A 173 13.48 2.22 -10.55
C ALA A 173 13.81 0.74 -10.26
N CYS A 174 13.20 -0.19 -11.00
CA CYS A 174 13.47 -1.62 -10.87
C CYS A 174 14.94 -1.94 -11.21
N SER A 175 15.45 -1.43 -12.33
CA SER A 175 16.86 -1.63 -12.72
C SER A 175 17.83 -1.00 -11.72
N PHE A 176 17.51 0.17 -11.17
CA PHE A 176 18.33 0.84 -10.17
C PHE A 176 18.45 0.00 -8.89
N VAL A 177 17.34 -0.52 -8.38
CA VAL A 177 17.32 -1.40 -7.20
C VAL A 177 18.09 -2.71 -7.46
N ALA A 178 17.99 -3.27 -8.67
CA ALA A 178 18.74 -4.47 -9.04
C ALA A 178 20.26 -4.24 -8.98
N VAL A 179 20.74 -3.11 -9.52
CA VAL A 179 22.16 -2.73 -9.49
C VAL A 179 22.64 -2.45 -8.06
N LEU A 180 21.83 -1.81 -7.22
CA LEU A 180 22.18 -1.61 -5.80
C LEU A 180 22.28 -2.93 -5.05
N THR A 181 21.40 -3.88 -5.34
CA THR A 181 21.44 -5.22 -4.72
C THR A 181 22.71 -5.97 -5.10
N THR A 182 23.10 -5.97 -6.38
CA THR A 182 24.34 -6.64 -6.82
C THR A 182 25.57 -5.97 -6.21
N ALA A 183 25.62 -4.65 -6.18
CA ALA A 183 26.70 -3.90 -5.53
C ALA A 183 26.78 -4.19 -4.03
N GLY A 184 25.64 -4.25 -3.33
CA GLY A 184 25.56 -4.57 -1.91
C GLY A 184 26.07 -5.97 -1.58
N ILE A 185 25.75 -6.97 -2.42
CA ILE A 185 26.26 -8.34 -2.27
C ILE A 185 27.79 -8.36 -2.41
N VAL A 186 28.33 -7.73 -3.45
CA VAL A 186 29.78 -7.69 -3.69
C VAL A 186 30.50 -6.98 -2.55
N LEU A 187 29.98 -5.84 -2.10
CA LEU A 187 30.57 -5.07 -1.01
C LEU A 187 30.54 -5.85 0.31
N SER A 188 29.46 -6.59 0.59
CA SER A 188 29.36 -7.47 1.75
C SER A 188 30.47 -8.53 1.76
N VAL A 189 30.68 -9.22 0.63
CA VAL A 189 31.74 -10.24 0.49
C VAL A 189 33.15 -9.62 0.59
N LEU A 190 33.35 -8.42 0.05
CA LEU A 190 34.63 -7.72 0.12
C LEU A 190 34.99 -7.34 1.56
N PHE A 191 34.02 -6.82 2.34
CA PHE A 191 34.23 -6.50 3.75
C PHE A 191 34.55 -7.74 4.57
N GLU A 192 33.88 -8.86 4.32
CA GLU A 192 34.18 -10.14 4.98
C GLU A 192 35.62 -10.58 4.68
N ALA A 193 36.06 -10.47 3.41
CA ALA A 193 37.39 -10.87 2.98
C ALA A 193 38.54 -9.99 3.51
N VAL A 194 38.29 -8.72 3.85
CA VAL A 194 39.30 -7.82 4.44
C VAL A 194 39.45 -8.04 5.95
N ARG A 195 38.39 -8.53 6.61
CA ARG A 195 38.37 -8.78 8.05
C ARG A 195 38.98 -10.13 8.43
N PHE A 196 38.98 -11.09 7.51
CA PHE A 196 39.68 -12.38 7.60
C PHE A 196 41.15 -12.25 7.23
#